data_AF-A0A836W7N9-F1
#
_entry.id   AF-A0A836W7N9-F1
#
_cell.length_a   1.000
_cell.length_b   1.000
_cell.length_c   1.000
_cell.angle_alpha   90.00
_cell.angle_beta   90.00
_cell.angle_gamma   90.00
#
_symmetry.space_group_name_H-M   'P 1'
#
loop_
_entity.id
_entity.type
_entity.pdbx_description
1 polymer ?
#
loop_
_entity_poly.entity_id
_entity_poly.type
_entity_poly.pdbx_seq_one_letter_code
_entity_poly.pdbx_strand_id
1 'polypeptide(L)'
;MKYEWTNLYLCCSDCNGYKSDYFVNILDPCHDDVEKLIVYELTPIDHQPCFYSSDTHYQKINNTIKLLDKVHNGNDAKSINKTASLRNAIDRRAKQLIRSMLEFFRAKAKDDKLAQQKYLREIKEIVSRYAPYAMLMRSLAKEYNFEDLLD
;
A
#
# COMPACT_ATOMS: atom_id res chain seq x y z
N MET A 1 7.30 30.27 6.90
CA MET A 1 6.03 29.53 6.91
C MET A 1 5.71 28.67 5.68
N LYS A 2 5.60 29.18 4.43
CA LYS A 2 5.29 28.31 3.25
C LYS A 2 6.42 27.33 2.87
N TYR A 3 7.64 27.52 3.38
CA TYR A 3 8.83 26.75 3.03
C TYR A 3 9.63 26.29 4.27
N GLU A 4 8.98 26.14 5.42
CA GLU A 4 9.63 25.51 6.58
C GLU A 4 9.59 23.99 6.41
N TRP A 5 10.67 23.31 6.81
CA TRP A 5 10.81 21.85 6.72
C TRP A 5 9.72 21.08 7.50
N THR A 6 9.11 21.70 8.51
CA THR A 6 7.91 21.18 9.20
C THR A 6 6.66 21.12 8.30
N ASN A 7 6.72 21.74 7.12
CA ASN A 7 5.64 21.89 6.15
C ASN A 7 5.91 21.07 4.87
N LEU A 8 6.62 19.95 5.01
CA LEU A 8 7.03 19.02 3.94
C LEU A 8 5.85 18.46 3.11
N TYR A 9 4.64 18.64 3.63
CA TYR A 9 3.39 18.30 2.99
C TYR A 9 2.62 19.59 2.66
N LEU A 10 3.12 20.37 1.69
CA LEU A 10 2.28 21.30 0.93
C LEU A 10 1.25 20.48 0.14
N CYS A 11 0.32 19.91 0.89
CA CYS A 11 -0.78 19.09 0.43
C CYS A 11 -1.81 20.02 -0.22
N CYS A 12 -2.42 19.56 -1.31
CA CYS A 12 -3.52 20.30 -1.91
C CYS A 12 -4.66 20.48 -0.90
N SER A 13 -5.59 21.39 -1.17
CA SER A 13 -6.73 21.65 -0.28
C SER A 13 -7.50 20.38 0.07
N ASP A 14 -7.62 19.43 -0.85
CA ASP A 14 -8.26 18.13 -0.60
C ASP A 14 -7.43 17.27 0.37
N CYS A 15 -6.12 17.14 0.17
CA CYS A 15 -5.23 16.40 1.07
C CYS A 15 -5.22 16.99 2.48
N ASN A 16 -5.22 18.32 2.61
CA ASN A 16 -5.37 19.01 3.90
C ASN A 16 -6.74 18.74 4.53
N GLY A 17 -7.80 18.65 3.73
CA GLY A 17 -9.13 18.27 4.20
C GLY A 17 -9.20 16.81 4.71
N TYR A 18 -8.46 15.89 4.10
CA TYR A 18 -8.40 14.49 4.55
C TYR A 18 -7.67 14.33 5.89
N LYS A 19 -6.49 14.95 6.02
CA LYS A 19 -5.73 14.98 7.28
C LYS A 19 -6.46 15.76 8.36
N SER A 20 -7.01 16.92 8.01
CA SER A 20 -7.63 17.90 8.92
C SER A 20 -6.86 18.16 10.23
N ASP A 21 -7.42 18.98 11.11
CA ASP A 21 -6.89 19.19 12.46
C ASP A 21 -7.29 18.05 13.43
N TYR A 22 -8.11 17.10 12.97
CA TYR A 22 -8.59 15.98 13.77
C TYR A 22 -7.51 14.92 13.99
N PHE A 23 -6.67 14.67 12.98
CA PHE A 23 -5.58 13.70 13.08
C PHE A 23 -4.32 14.38 13.64
N VAL A 24 -4.23 14.37 14.97
CA VAL A 24 -3.06 14.79 15.75
C VAL A 24 -2.28 13.57 16.24
N ASN A 25 -1.00 13.76 16.58
CA ASN A 25 -0.12 12.68 17.07
C ASN A 25 -0.17 11.44 16.17
N ILE A 26 0.22 11.61 14.90
CA ILE A 26 0.37 10.52 13.91
C ILE A 26 1.86 10.22 13.72
N LEU A 27 2.17 9.05 13.16
CA LEU A 27 3.54 8.65 12.83
C LEU A 27 4.13 9.65 11.83
N ASP A 28 5.39 9.97 12.05
CA ASP A 28 6.23 10.80 11.21
C ASP A 28 7.23 9.89 10.49
N PRO A 29 7.10 9.66 9.18
CA PRO A 29 8.00 8.78 8.44
C PRO A 29 9.48 9.21 8.47
N CYS A 30 9.80 10.45 8.87
CA CYS A 30 11.18 10.90 9.05
C CYS A 30 11.80 10.42 10.39
N HIS A 31 10.97 10.04 11.36
CA HIS A 31 11.41 9.69 12.72
C HIS A 31 10.92 8.31 13.19
N ASP A 32 9.80 7.82 12.65
CA ASP A 32 9.20 6.54 12.99
C ASP A 32 9.32 5.56 11.81
N ASP A 33 9.60 4.30 12.11
CA ASP A 33 9.64 3.21 11.13
C ASP A 33 8.23 2.72 10.78
N VAL A 34 7.53 3.50 9.97
CA VAL A 34 6.11 3.26 9.61
C VAL A 34 5.86 1.91 8.91
N GLU A 35 6.86 1.35 8.24
CA GLU A 35 6.75 0.06 7.55
C GLU A 35 6.75 -1.12 8.53
N LYS A 36 7.40 -0.98 9.69
CA LYS A 36 7.39 -1.99 10.76
C LYS A 36 6.25 -1.81 11.75
N LEU A 37 5.85 -0.57 12.00
CA LEU A 37 4.84 -0.23 13.02
C LEU A 37 3.39 -0.45 12.54
N ILE A 38 3.18 -0.49 11.23
CA ILE A 38 1.87 -0.74 10.63
C ILE A 38 1.94 -2.03 9.81
N VAL A 39 1.00 -2.93 10.07
CA VAL A 39 0.78 -4.09 9.21
C VAL A 39 -0.15 -3.66 8.08
N TYR A 40 0.33 -3.78 6.85
CA TYR A 40 -0.42 -3.47 5.64
C TYR A 40 -0.98 -4.77 5.08
N GLU A 41 -2.26 -4.78 4.75
CA GLU A 41 -2.90 -5.91 4.08
C GLU A 41 -3.65 -5.42 2.84
N LEU A 42 -3.55 -6.17 1.75
CA LEU A 42 -4.44 -6.03 0.62
C LEU A 42 -5.25 -7.32 0.48
N THR A 43 -6.56 -7.23 0.70
CA THR A 43 -7.41 -8.43 0.71
C THR A 43 -7.36 -9.17 -0.64
N PRO A 44 -7.20 -10.51 -0.66
CA PRO A 44 -6.96 -11.25 -1.90
C PRO A 44 -8.09 -11.22 -2.94
N ILE A 45 -9.33 -10.91 -2.53
CA ILE A 45 -10.52 -11.02 -3.39
C ILE A 45 -10.93 -9.66 -3.96
N ASP A 46 -11.13 -8.68 -3.09
CA ASP A 46 -11.64 -7.35 -3.42
C ASP A 46 -10.54 -6.28 -3.47
N HIS A 47 -9.28 -6.63 -3.18
CA HIS A 47 -8.14 -5.73 -3.16
C HIS A 47 -8.40 -4.46 -2.32
N GLN A 48 -9.12 -4.63 -1.22
CA GLN A 48 -9.37 -3.57 -0.26
C GLN A 48 -8.12 -3.38 0.62
N PRO A 49 -7.58 -2.15 0.71
CA PRO A 49 -6.50 -1.85 1.64
C PRO A 49 -6.98 -1.91 3.08
N CYS A 50 -6.28 -2.69 3.90
CA CYS A 50 -6.50 -2.83 5.34
C CYS A 50 -5.21 -2.51 6.09
N PHE A 51 -5.34 -1.94 7.29
CA PHE A 51 -4.20 -1.50 8.09
C PHE A 51 -4.41 -1.88 9.55
N TYR A 52 -3.41 -2.53 10.15
CA TYR A 52 -3.48 -3.00 11.54
C TYR A 52 -2.28 -2.53 12.33
N SER A 53 -2.46 -2.42 13.65
CA SER A 53 -1.37 -2.04 14.54
C SER A 53 -0.50 -3.25 14.80
N SER A 54 0.82 -3.09 14.68
CA SER A 54 1.76 -4.10 15.19
C SER A 54 1.79 -4.13 16.72
N ASP A 55 1.38 -3.03 17.38
CA ASP A 55 1.30 -2.89 18.83
C ASP A 55 0.11 -1.99 19.21
N THR A 56 -0.87 -2.54 19.92
CA THR A 56 -2.12 -1.83 20.23
C THR A 56 -1.98 -0.74 21.30
N HIS A 57 -0.84 -0.68 22.02
CA HIS A 57 -0.64 0.27 23.11
C HIS A 57 -0.26 1.69 22.65
N TYR A 58 0.11 1.88 21.38
CA TYR A 58 0.56 3.17 20.87
C TYR A 58 -0.54 3.93 20.14
N GLN A 59 -1.08 4.96 20.80
CA GLN A 59 -2.10 5.85 20.24
C GLN A 59 -1.69 6.46 18.89
N LYS A 60 -0.40 6.74 18.71
CA LYS A 60 0.19 7.30 17.48
C LYS A 60 -0.03 6.39 16.27
N ILE A 61 0.13 5.08 16.46
CA ILE A 61 -0.09 4.07 15.41
C ILE A 61 -1.59 4.01 15.07
N ASN A 62 -2.45 3.91 16.07
CA ASN A 62 -3.91 3.83 15.88
C ASN A 62 -4.47 5.07 15.16
N ASN A 63 -3.97 6.27 15.48
CA ASN A 63 -4.37 7.49 14.78
C ASN A 63 -3.93 7.47 13.31
N THR A 64 -2.73 6.96 13.04
CA THR A 64 -2.20 6.82 11.67
C THR A 64 -3.01 5.81 10.87
N ILE A 65 -3.36 4.66 11.45
CA ILE A 65 -4.22 3.64 10.84
C ILE A 65 -5.58 4.23 10.45
N LYS A 66 -6.23 4.96 11.36
CA LYS A 66 -7.51 5.62 11.07
C LYS A 66 -7.39 6.64 9.92
N LEU A 67 -6.27 7.35 9.85
CA LEU A 67 -6.02 8.27 8.75
C LEU A 67 -5.83 7.51 7.43
N LEU A 68 -5.02 6.45 7.42
CA LEU A 68 -4.78 5.62 6.24
C LEU A 68 -6.09 5.02 5.73
N ASP A 69 -6.91 4.45 6.61
CA ASP A 69 -8.22 3.90 6.26
C ASP A 69 -9.12 4.97 5.63
N LYS A 70 -9.22 6.16 6.25
CA LYS A 70 -9.99 7.27 5.67
C LYS A 70 -9.48 7.73 4.30
N VAL A 71 -8.17 7.76 4.09
CA VAL A 71 -7.55 8.20 2.83
C VAL A 71 -7.71 7.16 1.72
N HIS A 72 -7.71 5.86 2.04
CA HIS A 72 -7.82 4.78 1.04
C HIS A 72 -9.28 4.37 0.81
N ASN A 73 -10.06 4.23 1.88
CA ASN A 73 -11.40 3.65 1.84
C ASN A 73 -12.51 4.70 1.92
N GLY A 74 -12.25 5.85 2.56
CA GLY A 74 -13.29 6.83 2.89
C GLY A 74 -14.13 6.35 4.07
N ASN A 75 -14.88 7.27 4.68
CA ASN A 75 -15.69 6.99 5.88
C ASN A 75 -17.15 7.46 5.77
N ASP A 76 -17.51 8.07 4.65
CA ASP A 76 -18.87 8.47 4.28
C ASP A 76 -19.06 8.35 2.75
N ALA A 77 -20.29 8.42 2.25
CA ALA A 77 -20.55 8.24 0.81
C ALA A 77 -19.75 9.20 -0.10
N LYS A 78 -19.50 10.43 0.36
CA LYS A 78 -18.76 11.45 -0.40
C LYS A 78 -17.27 11.10 -0.48
N SER A 79 -16.66 10.77 0.65
CA SER A 79 -15.25 10.41 0.75
C SER A 79 -14.98 9.06 0.08
N ILE A 80 -15.88 8.07 0.20
CA ILE A 80 -15.81 6.79 -0.51
C ILE A 80 -15.75 7.00 -2.02
N ASN A 81 -16.58 7.92 -2.56
CA ASN A 81 -16.56 8.26 -3.98
C ASN A 81 -15.27 8.99 -4.38
N LYS A 82 -14.80 9.92 -3.55
CA LYS A 82 -13.53 10.64 -3.79
C LYS A 82 -12.32 9.72 -3.82
N THR A 83 -12.27 8.70 -2.96
CA THR A 83 -11.14 7.76 -2.89
C THR A 83 -11.26 6.59 -3.88
N ALA A 84 -12.35 6.51 -4.66
CA ALA A 84 -12.56 5.43 -5.62
C ALA A 84 -11.47 5.36 -6.69
N SER A 85 -10.94 6.50 -7.15
CA SER A 85 -9.84 6.53 -8.13
C SER A 85 -8.56 5.89 -7.59
N LEU A 86 -8.22 6.15 -6.32
CA LEU A 86 -7.09 5.53 -5.63
C LEU A 86 -7.30 4.01 -5.49
N ARG A 87 -8.47 3.57 -5.00
CA ARG A 87 -8.79 2.13 -4.92
C ARG A 87 -8.72 1.43 -6.27
N ASN A 88 -9.24 2.07 -7.32
CA ASN A 88 -9.15 1.53 -8.68
C ASN A 88 -7.70 1.43 -9.18
N ALA A 89 -6.83 2.37 -8.81
CA ALA A 89 -5.40 2.30 -9.16
C ALA A 89 -4.69 1.15 -8.43
N ILE A 90 -4.98 0.96 -7.14
CA ILE A 90 -4.47 -0.16 -6.33
C ILE A 90 -4.97 -1.50 -6.90
N ASP A 91 -6.27 -1.62 -7.16
CA ASP A 91 -6.88 -2.83 -7.74
C ASP A 91 -6.26 -3.20 -9.10
N ARG A 92 -6.04 -2.20 -9.98
CA ARG A 92 -5.36 -2.44 -11.26
C ARG A 92 -3.94 -2.98 -11.07
N ARG A 93 -3.20 -2.44 -10.10
CA ARG A 93 -1.83 -2.88 -9.80
C ARG A 93 -1.84 -4.29 -9.20
N ALA A 94 -2.77 -4.60 -8.30
CA ALA A 94 -2.95 -5.92 -7.71
C ALA A 94 -3.28 -6.98 -8.78
N LYS A 95 -4.21 -6.67 -9.68
CA LYS A 95 -4.54 -7.53 -10.82
C LYS A 95 -3.34 -7.78 -11.74
N GLN A 96 -2.50 -6.76 -11.96
CA GLN A 96 -1.26 -6.93 -12.71
C GLN A 96 -0.31 -7.91 -12.00
N LEU A 97 -0.14 -7.76 -10.67
CA LEU A 97 0.69 -8.62 -9.86
C LEU A 97 0.22 -10.08 -9.90
N ILE A 98 -1.05 -10.32 -9.61
CA ILE A 98 -1.67 -11.65 -9.64
C ILE A 98 -1.50 -12.28 -11.01
N ARG A 99 -1.73 -11.51 -12.09
CA ARG A 99 -1.52 -12.01 -13.45
C ARG A 99 -0.08 -12.44 -13.68
N SER A 100 0.91 -11.63 -13.33
CA SER A 100 2.32 -11.98 -13.51
C SER A 100 2.71 -13.20 -12.65
N MET A 101 2.18 -13.35 -11.44
CA MET A 101 2.38 -14.53 -10.60
C MET A 101 1.78 -15.81 -11.21
N LEU A 102 0.54 -15.73 -11.70
CA LEU A 102 -0.12 -16.85 -12.37
C LEU A 102 0.65 -17.29 -13.61
N GLU A 103 1.11 -16.34 -14.42
CA GLU A 103 1.89 -16.62 -15.61
C GLU A 103 3.29 -17.17 -15.28
N PHE A 104 3.92 -16.72 -14.20
CA PHE A 104 5.15 -17.31 -13.68
C PHE A 104 4.97 -18.79 -13.33
N PHE A 105 3.90 -19.15 -12.59
CA PHE A 105 3.61 -20.54 -12.25
C PHE A 105 3.30 -21.38 -13.50
N ARG A 106 2.56 -20.84 -14.47
CA ARG A 106 2.30 -21.51 -15.76
C ARG A 106 3.59 -21.77 -16.54
N ALA A 107 4.50 -20.80 -16.58
CA ALA A 107 5.79 -20.94 -17.24
C ALA A 107 6.66 -21.98 -16.53
N LYS A 108 6.63 -22.03 -15.19
CA LYS A 108 7.30 -23.06 -14.39
C LYS A 108 6.79 -24.47 -14.69
N ALA A 109 5.47 -24.65 -14.77
CA ALA A 109 4.85 -25.93 -15.11
C ALA A 109 5.20 -26.43 -16.52
N LYS A 110 5.55 -25.52 -17.44
CA LYS A 110 5.95 -25.83 -18.82
C LYS A 110 7.47 -25.92 -19.03
N ASP A 111 8.27 -25.73 -17.97
CA ASP A 111 9.73 -25.55 -18.04
C ASP A 111 10.17 -24.45 -19.04
N ASP A 112 9.34 -23.42 -19.24
CA ASP A 112 9.68 -22.26 -20.08
C ASP A 112 10.50 -21.25 -19.28
N LYS A 113 11.82 -21.41 -19.32
CA LYS A 113 12.77 -20.58 -18.55
C LYS A 113 12.73 -19.10 -18.95
N LEU A 114 12.50 -18.80 -20.23
CA LEU A 114 12.48 -17.41 -20.71
C LEU A 114 11.23 -16.69 -20.17
N ALA A 115 10.06 -17.33 -20.27
CA ALA A 115 8.84 -16.79 -19.72
C ALA A 115 8.90 -16.66 -18.19
N GLN A 116 9.47 -17.65 -17.49
CA GLN A 116 9.69 -17.58 -16.04
C GLN A 116 10.51 -16.34 -15.66
N GLN A 117 11.64 -16.10 -16.31
CA GLN A 117 12.49 -14.94 -16.03
C GLN A 117 11.77 -13.61 -16.31
N LYS A 118 11.01 -13.55 -17.40
CA LYS A 118 10.20 -12.37 -17.75
C LYS A 118 9.21 -12.04 -16.64
N TYR A 119 8.36 -13.00 -16.24
CA TYR A 119 7.33 -12.74 -15.23
C TYR A 119 7.92 -12.51 -13.84
N LEU A 120 9.03 -13.17 -13.50
CA LEU A 120 9.76 -12.89 -12.27
C LEU A 120 10.24 -11.44 -12.20
N ARG A 121 10.74 -10.89 -13.31
CA ARG A 121 11.14 -9.49 -13.38
C ARG A 121 9.96 -8.55 -13.19
N GLU A 122 8.83 -8.82 -13.86
CA GLU A 122 7.60 -8.02 -13.68
C GLU A 122 7.12 -8.03 -12.23
N ILE A 123 7.13 -9.19 -11.56
CA ILE A 123 6.78 -9.31 -10.13
C ILE A 123 7.71 -8.44 -9.30
N LYS A 124 9.04 -8.56 -9.48
CA LYS A 124 10.05 -7.73 -8.77
C LYS A 124 9.83 -6.23 -8.96
N GLU A 125 9.49 -5.80 -10.17
CA GLU A 125 9.20 -4.39 -10.45
C GLU A 125 7.93 -3.89 -9.74
N ILE A 126 6.92 -4.77 -9.58
CA ILE A 126 5.68 -4.42 -8.87
C ILE A 126 5.87 -4.39 -7.35
N VAL A 127 6.63 -5.35 -6.80
CA VAL A 127 6.84 -5.48 -5.35
C VAL A 127 8.08 -4.73 -4.86
N SER A 128 8.77 -3.97 -5.70
CA SER A 128 9.90 -3.14 -5.28
C SER A 128 9.47 -2.14 -4.21
N ARG A 129 10.33 -1.88 -3.22
CA ARG A 129 10.09 -0.87 -2.17
C ARG A 129 9.87 0.54 -2.72
N TYR A 130 10.40 0.83 -3.91
CA TYR A 130 10.26 2.12 -4.58
C TYR A 130 9.05 2.18 -5.52
N ALA A 131 8.30 1.09 -5.67
CA ALA A 131 7.11 1.04 -6.49
C ALA A 131 5.92 1.72 -5.80
N PRO A 132 4.95 2.25 -6.57
CA PRO A 132 3.69 2.72 -6.02
C PRO A 132 2.96 1.59 -5.26
N TYR A 133 2.41 1.94 -4.10
CA TYR A 133 1.63 1.01 -3.26
C TYR A 133 2.46 -0.21 -2.79
N ALA A 134 3.79 -0.08 -2.71
CA ALA A 134 4.71 -1.18 -2.41
C ALA A 134 4.26 -2.04 -1.23
N MET A 135 3.92 -1.45 -0.09
CA MET A 135 3.52 -2.22 1.10
C MET A 135 2.29 -3.09 0.88
N LEU A 136 1.29 -2.60 0.14
CA LEU A 136 0.09 -3.36 -0.20
C LEU A 136 0.39 -4.47 -1.22
N MET A 137 1.21 -4.17 -2.25
CA MET A 137 1.62 -5.17 -3.24
C MET A 137 2.49 -6.27 -2.62
N ARG A 138 3.36 -5.91 -1.68
CA ARG A 138 4.20 -6.83 -0.92
C ARG A 138 3.38 -7.73 0.00
N SER A 139 2.37 -7.19 0.66
CA SER A 139 1.40 -7.99 1.42
C SER A 139 0.75 -9.04 0.54
N LEU A 140 0.21 -8.65 -0.62
CA LEU A 140 -0.40 -9.59 -1.54
C LEU A 140 0.60 -10.64 -2.04
N ALA A 141 1.85 -10.24 -2.32
CA ALA A 141 2.88 -11.17 -2.76
C ALA A 141 3.24 -12.24 -1.71
N LYS A 142 3.23 -11.88 -0.42
CA LYS A 142 3.44 -12.82 0.69
C LYS A 142 2.37 -13.90 0.72
N GLU A 143 1.09 -13.53 0.53
CA GLU A 143 -0.03 -14.49 0.46
C GLU A 143 0.16 -15.57 -0.63
N TYR A 144 0.94 -15.27 -1.68
CA TYR A 144 1.26 -16.20 -2.76
C TYR A 144 2.68 -16.80 -2.69
N ASN A 145 3.38 -16.69 -1.56
CA ASN A 145 4.73 -17.21 -1.31
C ASN A 145 5.83 -16.58 -2.19
N PHE A 146 5.75 -15.29 -2.49
CA PHE A 146 6.79 -14.51 -3.19
C PHE A 146 7.59 -13.61 -2.23
N GLU A 147 7.68 -14.01 -0.97
CA GLU A 147 8.31 -13.25 0.10
C GLU A 147 9.85 -13.21 0.01
N ASP A 148 10.44 -14.17 -0.70
CA ASP A 148 11.87 -14.20 -1.05
C ASP A 148 12.29 -13.07 -2.00
N LEU A 149 11.33 -12.42 -2.66
CA LEU A 149 11.58 -11.31 -3.58
C LEU A 149 11.61 -9.94 -2.89
N LEU A 150 11.37 -9.89 -1.59
CA LEU A 150 11.26 -8.66 -0.83
C LEU A 150 12.63 -8.28 -0.25
N ASP A 151 13.15 -7.13 -0.68
CA ASP A 151 14.35 -6.48 -0.12
C ASP A 151 14.04 -5.60 1.09
#